data_AF-A0A101IBK9-F1
#
_entry.id   AF-A0A101IBK9-F1
#
_cell.length_a   1.000
_cell.length_b   1.000
_cell.length_c   1.000
_cell.angle_alpha   90.00
_cell.angle_beta   90.00
_cell.angle_gamma   90.00
#
_symmetry.space_group_name_H-M   'P 1'
#
loop_
_entity.id
_entity.type
_entity.pdbx_description
1 polymer ?
#
loop_
_entity_poly.entity_id
_entity_poly.type
_entity_poly.pdbx_seq_one_letter_code
_entity_poly.pdbx_strand_id
1 'polypeptide(L)'
;YHQGQMALSTGTIKTELTANMIGTVKEIIPEFGVVLSLRGSVIQGFWGNGLAGSGILKLLDASQDKPISASMLRDLSADLIIAGGACVDGDVLDVCLESEISGLISGSLSPDLIQKAQGLPFPVILLHGFGKDALAQDVFEILQSHSGEKVSLNACNLDHANGVRPELVISHDEEKETRELGFRKKLEPGDRVRLMSGKAKNQVGKVVELKEEDQFFENGTFLPAALIKLPSLEKVKVPQANLVIVG
;
A
#
# COMPACT_ATOMS: atom_id res chain seq x y z
N TYR A 1 -63.04 -23.78 14.97
CA TYR A 1 -61.66 -23.69 15.45
C TYR A 1 -60.75 -23.41 14.27
N HIS A 2 -60.44 -22.14 13.99
CA HIS A 2 -59.37 -21.75 13.06
C HIS A 2 -58.25 -21.17 13.93
N GLN A 3 -57.15 -21.91 14.07
CA GLN A 3 -55.96 -21.45 14.76
C GLN A 3 -55.23 -20.45 13.85
N GLY A 4 -55.48 -19.15 14.06
CA GLY A 4 -54.69 -18.09 13.44
C GLY A 4 -53.30 -18.07 14.08
N GLN A 5 -52.27 -18.31 13.29
CA GLN A 5 -50.88 -18.07 13.70
C GLN A 5 -50.47 -16.67 13.24
N MET A 6 -49.98 -15.88 14.19
CA MET A 6 -49.42 -14.55 13.97
C MET A 6 -47.90 -14.65 14.15
N ALA A 7 -47.15 -14.42 13.07
CA ALA A 7 -45.69 -14.30 13.13
C ALA A 7 -45.33 -12.84 13.40
N LEU A 8 -44.81 -12.56 14.59
CA LEU A 8 -44.22 -11.26 14.95
C LEU A 8 -42.74 -11.28 14.59
N SER A 9 -42.35 -10.46 13.60
CA SER A 9 -40.95 -10.22 13.29
C SER A 9 -40.33 -9.39 14.41
N THR A 10 -39.52 -10.00 15.25
CA THR A 10 -38.78 -9.33 16.33
C THR A 10 -37.63 -8.51 15.74
N GLY A 11 -37.65 -7.20 15.97
CA GLY A 11 -36.52 -6.25 15.96
C GLY A 11 -35.50 -6.34 14.82
N THR A 12 -35.50 -5.36 13.92
CA THR A 12 -34.39 -5.16 12.98
C THR A 12 -33.11 -4.83 13.75
N ILE A 13 -32.09 -5.69 13.67
CA ILE A 13 -30.74 -5.38 14.17
C ILE A 13 -30.04 -4.54 13.10
N LYS A 14 -29.72 -3.28 13.42
CA LYS A 14 -28.93 -2.41 12.56
C LYS A 14 -27.44 -2.65 12.87
N THR A 15 -26.71 -3.20 11.91
CA THR A 15 -25.26 -3.34 11.99
C THR A 15 -24.62 -2.22 11.17
N GLU A 16 -23.77 -1.42 11.81
CA GLU A 16 -22.97 -0.41 11.12
C GLU A 16 -21.57 -0.98 10.87
N LEU A 17 -21.16 -1.01 9.60
CA LEU A 17 -19.86 -1.51 9.14
C LEU A 17 -19.16 -0.37 8.41
N THR A 18 -17.95 -0.01 8.85
CA THR A 18 -17.12 1.00 8.20
C THR A 18 -16.26 0.33 7.14
N ALA A 19 -16.30 0.84 5.90
CA ALA A 19 -15.50 0.29 4.80
C ALA A 19 -13.99 0.55 4.93
N ASN A 20 -13.59 1.50 5.80
CA ASN A 20 -12.21 1.96 6.02
C ASN A 20 -11.48 2.38 4.74
N MET A 21 -12.24 2.72 3.70
CA MET A 21 -11.78 3.10 2.38
C MET A 21 -12.57 4.33 1.91
N ILE A 22 -11.89 5.28 1.29
CA ILE A 22 -12.51 6.42 0.62
C ILE A 22 -13.12 6.00 -0.72
N GLY A 23 -14.23 6.65 -1.09
CA GLY A 23 -14.89 6.42 -2.36
C GLY A 23 -16.38 6.76 -2.32
N THR A 24 -17.01 6.65 -3.48
CA THR A 24 -18.46 6.79 -3.65
C THR A 24 -19.08 5.40 -3.85
N VAL A 25 -20.20 5.13 -3.19
CA VAL A 25 -20.97 3.90 -3.41
C VAL A 25 -21.54 3.92 -4.83
N LYS A 26 -21.07 3.01 -5.67
CA LYS A 26 -21.53 2.81 -7.05
C LYS A 26 -22.68 1.81 -7.11
N GLU A 27 -22.62 0.78 -6.28
CA GLU A 27 -23.58 -0.32 -6.26
C GLU A 27 -23.70 -0.89 -4.85
N ILE A 28 -24.90 -1.35 -4.49
CA ILE A 28 -25.15 -2.11 -3.27
C ILE A 28 -25.48 -3.53 -3.70
N ILE A 29 -24.72 -4.50 -3.19
CA ILE A 29 -24.95 -5.92 -3.39
C ILE A 29 -25.70 -6.42 -2.14
N PRO A 30 -27.01 -6.70 -2.25
CA PRO A 30 -27.83 -7.12 -1.11
C PRO A 30 -27.17 -8.28 -0.36
N GLU A 31 -27.14 -8.18 0.97
CA GLU A 31 -26.59 -9.19 1.89
C GLU A 31 -25.08 -9.48 1.75
N PHE A 32 -24.37 -8.83 0.81
CA PHE A 32 -22.95 -9.07 0.56
C PHE A 32 -22.06 -7.85 0.78
N GLY A 33 -22.47 -6.66 0.33
CA GLY A 33 -21.67 -5.45 0.52
C GLY A 33 -21.97 -4.31 -0.46
N VAL A 34 -20.97 -3.45 -0.68
CA VAL A 34 -21.06 -2.31 -1.60
C VAL A 34 -19.86 -2.28 -2.53
N VAL A 35 -20.07 -1.82 -3.76
CA VAL A 35 -19.00 -1.50 -4.70
C VAL A 35 -18.66 -0.02 -4.53
N LEU A 36 -17.44 0.26 -4.09
CA LEU A 36 -16.90 1.62 -4.03
C LEU A 36 -16.19 1.95 -5.33
N SER A 37 -16.38 3.18 -5.80
CA SER A 37 -15.65 3.75 -6.92
C SER A 37 -14.89 4.98 -6.46
N LEU A 38 -13.64 5.09 -6.88
CA LEU A 38 -12.77 6.23 -6.58
C LEU A 38 -11.95 6.56 -7.82
N ARG A 39 -11.67 7.85 -8.02
CA ARG A 39 -10.63 8.34 -8.93
C ARG A 39 -9.43 8.77 -8.10
N GLY A 40 -8.25 8.29 -8.45
CA GLY A 40 -7.10 8.47 -7.59
C GLY A 40 -5.84 7.77 -8.10
N SER A 41 -4.76 7.98 -7.36
CA SER A 41 -3.51 7.24 -7.52
C SER A 41 -3.43 6.09 -6.53
N VAL A 42 -2.76 5.01 -6.94
CA VAL A 42 -2.49 3.85 -6.08
C VAL A 42 -0.99 3.65 -5.99
N ILE A 43 -0.46 3.55 -4.77
CA ILE A 43 0.92 3.14 -4.50
C ILE A 43 0.88 1.76 -3.85
N GLN A 44 1.50 0.78 -4.48
CA GLN A 44 1.60 -0.57 -3.92
C GLN A 44 2.80 -0.68 -2.98
N GLY A 45 2.56 -1.26 -1.81
CA GLY A 45 3.56 -1.58 -0.81
C GLY A 45 4.20 -2.96 -1.01
N PHE A 46 5.33 -3.13 -0.34
CA PHE A 46 6.04 -4.39 -0.19
C PHE A 46 5.43 -5.25 0.92
N TRP A 47 5.01 -4.66 2.04
CA TRP A 47 4.50 -5.38 3.20
C TRP A 47 3.42 -4.59 3.94
N GLY A 48 2.49 -5.31 4.56
CA GLY A 48 1.38 -4.77 5.34
C GLY A 48 1.05 -5.66 6.53
N ASN A 49 0.48 -5.10 7.60
CA ASN A 49 0.16 -5.81 8.85
C ASN A 49 -1.26 -6.42 8.91
N GLY A 50 -2.01 -6.40 7.81
CA GLY A 50 -3.34 -6.99 7.69
C GLY A 50 -4.51 -6.07 8.01
N LEU A 51 -4.27 -4.79 8.33
CA LEU A 51 -5.30 -3.83 8.69
C LEU A 51 -5.66 -2.87 7.55
N ALA A 52 -6.77 -2.16 7.70
CA ALA A 52 -7.18 -1.10 6.77
C ALA A 52 -7.68 0.13 7.54
N GLY A 53 -7.48 1.31 6.98
CA GLY A 53 -7.81 2.57 7.64
C GLY A 53 -7.72 3.75 6.69
N SER A 54 -8.26 4.89 7.11
CA SER A 54 -8.23 6.13 6.33
C SER A 54 -8.00 7.32 7.24
N GLY A 55 -7.33 8.34 6.73
CA GLY A 55 -6.92 9.50 7.52
C GLY A 55 -6.27 10.57 6.66
N ILE A 56 -5.82 11.65 7.29
CA ILE A 56 -5.12 12.75 6.62
C ILE A 56 -3.63 12.40 6.51
N LEU A 57 -3.10 12.40 5.29
CA LEU A 57 -1.68 12.13 5.05
C LEU A 57 -0.83 13.26 5.62
N LYS A 58 0.13 12.93 6.49
CA LYS A 58 1.17 13.85 6.95
C LYS A 58 2.53 13.24 6.62
N LEU A 59 3.17 13.76 5.57
CA LEU A 59 4.57 13.45 5.29
C LEU A 59 5.42 14.15 6.35
N LEU A 60 6.23 13.38 7.08
CA LEU A 60 7.19 13.94 8.02
C LEU A 60 8.26 14.71 7.26
N ASP A 61 8.54 15.95 7.70
CA ASP A 61 9.62 16.79 7.19
C ASP A 61 10.98 16.19 7.56
N ALA A 62 11.36 15.18 6.80
CA ALA A 62 12.66 14.57 6.82
C ALA A 62 13.10 14.46 5.37
N SER A 63 14.32 14.90 5.07
CA SER A 63 14.97 14.58 3.80
C SER A 63 14.76 13.09 3.50
N GLN A 64 14.41 12.76 2.25
CA GLN A 64 14.20 11.41 1.72
C GLN A 64 15.06 10.31 2.39
N ASP A 65 16.34 10.62 2.63
CA ASP A 65 17.37 9.71 3.14
C ASP A 65 17.44 9.55 4.66
N LYS A 66 16.65 10.31 5.43
CA LYS A 66 16.70 10.25 6.89
C LYS A 66 15.67 9.26 7.45
N PRO A 67 16.07 8.42 8.42
CA PRO A 67 15.13 7.63 9.18
C PRO A 67 14.12 8.51 9.92
N ILE A 68 12.94 7.95 10.16
CA ILE A 68 11.94 8.54 11.04
C ILE A 68 12.53 8.56 12.47
N SER A 69 12.41 9.70 13.14
CA SER A 69 12.78 9.83 14.55
C SER A 69 11.60 10.30 15.39
N ALA A 70 11.56 9.87 16.66
CA ALA A 70 10.50 10.28 17.60
C ALA A 70 10.36 11.81 17.72
N SER A 71 11.45 12.56 17.54
CA SER A 71 11.44 14.03 17.55
C SER A 71 10.63 14.67 16.42
N MET A 72 10.38 13.96 15.31
CA MET A 72 9.57 14.42 14.18
C MET A 72 8.07 14.19 14.42
N LEU A 73 7.73 13.32 15.37
CA LEU A 73 6.36 12.93 15.70
C LEU A 73 5.73 13.87 16.74
N ARG A 74 6.02 15.17 16.64
CA ARG A 74 5.38 16.19 17.48
C ARG A 74 4.01 16.54 16.90
N ASP A 75 3.07 16.84 17.79
CA ASP A 75 1.73 17.31 17.44
C ASP A 75 1.02 16.35 16.46
N LEU A 76 0.97 15.07 16.84
CA LEU A 76 0.17 14.06 16.15
C LEU A 76 -1.28 14.13 16.63
N SER A 77 -2.21 13.90 15.70
CA SER A 77 -3.63 13.68 15.98
C SER A 77 -4.07 12.30 15.49
N ALA A 78 -5.13 11.78 16.08
CA ALA A 78 -5.59 10.41 15.84
C ALA A 78 -6.05 10.15 14.39
N ASP A 79 -6.42 11.21 13.66
CA ASP A 79 -6.86 11.13 12.26
C ASP A 79 -5.72 11.10 11.24
N LEU A 80 -4.46 11.19 11.68
CA LEU A 80 -3.32 11.27 10.78
C LEU A 80 -2.85 9.89 10.31
N ILE A 81 -2.49 9.83 9.03
CA ILE A 81 -1.65 8.79 8.46
C ILE A 81 -0.26 9.38 8.27
N ILE A 82 0.72 8.84 9.00
CA ILE A 82 2.08 9.35 8.98
C ILE A 82 2.87 8.66 7.89
N ALA A 83 3.56 9.44 7.06
CA ALA A 83 4.46 8.92 6.04
C ALA A 83 5.89 9.39 6.28
N GLY A 84 6.88 8.53 6.04
CA GLY A 84 8.28 8.90 6.17
C GLY A 84 9.26 7.85 5.67
N GLY A 85 10.55 8.13 5.91
CA GLY A 85 11.69 7.28 5.55
C GLY A 85 11.72 5.95 6.31
N ALA A 86 12.92 5.40 6.49
CA ALA A 86 13.10 4.15 7.20
C ALA A 86 12.71 4.27 8.69
N CYS A 87 11.95 3.33 9.22
CA CYS A 87 11.69 3.17 10.64
C CYS A 87 12.70 2.16 11.22
N VAL A 88 13.72 2.68 11.90
CA VAL A 88 14.83 1.87 12.47
C VAL A 88 14.83 1.80 13.98
N ASP A 89 13.99 2.62 14.62
CA ASP A 89 13.91 2.79 16.06
C ASP A 89 12.53 2.35 16.57
N GLY A 90 12.50 1.57 17.64
CA GLY A 90 11.28 1.07 18.24
C GLY A 90 10.46 2.18 18.90
N ASP A 91 11.12 3.24 19.37
CA ASP A 91 10.49 4.37 20.05
C ASP A 91 9.54 5.12 19.10
N VAL A 92 9.84 5.13 17.79
CA VAL A 92 8.96 5.69 16.76
C VAL A 92 7.60 4.98 16.75
N LEU A 93 7.60 3.65 16.86
CA LEU A 93 6.35 2.87 16.89
C LEU A 93 5.57 3.09 18.19
N ASP A 94 6.27 3.28 19.32
CA ASP A 94 5.62 3.58 20.61
C ASP A 94 4.94 4.94 20.57
N VAL A 95 5.63 5.98 20.08
CA VAL A 95 5.03 7.32 19.95
C VAL A 95 3.82 7.31 19.02
N CYS A 96 3.89 6.57 17.90
CA CYS A 96 2.74 6.39 17.01
C CYS A 96 1.56 5.69 17.70
N LEU A 97 1.84 4.68 18.53
CA LEU A 97 0.83 3.97 19.32
C LEU A 97 0.19 4.87 20.37
N GLU A 98 0.98 5.61 21.13
CA GLU A 98 0.51 6.56 22.15
C GLU A 98 -0.30 7.71 21.55
N SER A 99 0.01 8.10 20.32
CA SER A 99 -0.69 9.17 19.60
C SER A 99 -1.96 8.71 18.88
N GLU A 100 -2.27 7.40 18.92
CA GLU A 100 -3.46 6.79 18.31
C GLU A 100 -3.66 7.16 16.84
N ILE A 101 -2.57 7.26 16.06
CA ILE A 101 -2.65 7.62 14.64
C ILE A 101 -3.48 6.62 13.83
N SER A 102 -4.06 7.08 12.72
CA SER A 102 -4.87 6.27 11.81
C SER A 102 -4.04 5.34 10.92
N GLY A 103 -2.72 5.54 10.80
CA GLY A 103 -1.85 4.62 10.06
C GLY A 103 -0.41 5.11 9.88
N LEU A 104 0.46 4.20 9.46
CA LEU A 104 1.88 4.47 9.20
C LEU A 104 2.30 3.95 7.82
N ILE A 105 2.96 4.80 7.04
CA ILE A 105 3.63 4.47 5.80
C ILE A 105 5.13 4.71 5.99
N SER A 106 5.95 3.69 5.80
CA SER A 106 7.40 3.81 5.92
C SER A 106 8.11 3.27 4.68
N GLY A 107 9.23 3.89 4.32
CA GLY A 107 10.10 3.38 3.27
C GLY A 107 10.59 1.96 3.57
N SER A 108 11.13 1.74 4.76
CA SER A 108 11.53 0.41 5.21
C SER A 108 11.47 0.26 6.72
N LEU A 109 11.40 -0.97 7.22
CA LEU A 109 11.41 -1.26 8.66
C LEU A 109 12.62 -2.11 9.06
N SER A 110 13.25 -1.81 10.20
CA SER A 110 14.26 -2.71 10.77
C SER A 110 13.66 -4.11 11.03
N PRO A 111 14.33 -5.21 10.65
CA PRO A 111 13.81 -6.56 10.84
C PRO A 111 13.41 -6.90 12.29
N ASP A 112 14.11 -6.34 13.28
CA ASP A 112 13.83 -6.57 14.70
C ASP A 112 12.48 -5.97 15.15
N LEU A 113 11.93 -5.02 14.38
CA LEU A 113 10.67 -4.34 14.67
C LEU A 113 9.45 -5.00 14.01
N ILE A 114 9.63 -6.07 13.22
CA ILE A 114 8.54 -6.72 12.46
C ILE A 114 7.41 -7.17 13.39
N GLN A 115 7.73 -7.88 14.47
CA GLN A 115 6.74 -8.38 15.42
C GLN A 115 5.97 -7.23 16.10
N LYS A 116 6.67 -6.14 16.40
CA LYS A 116 6.06 -4.94 16.99
C LYS A 116 5.09 -4.29 16.00
N ALA A 117 5.51 -4.08 14.76
CA ALA A 117 4.67 -3.49 13.71
C ALA A 117 3.44 -4.35 13.38
N GLN A 118 3.55 -5.67 13.44
CA GLN A 118 2.43 -6.61 13.29
C GLN A 118 1.38 -6.47 14.40
N GLY A 119 1.80 -6.14 15.63
CA GLY A 119 0.91 -6.01 16.77
C GLY A 119 0.24 -4.64 16.91
N LEU A 120 0.53 -3.68 16.04
CA LEU A 120 -0.06 -2.34 16.12
C LEU A 120 -1.54 -2.34 15.72
N PRO A 121 -2.40 -1.53 16.36
CA PRO A 121 -3.84 -1.51 16.13
C PRO A 121 -4.26 -0.67 14.91
N PHE A 122 -3.30 -0.16 14.14
CA PHE A 122 -3.53 0.65 12.94
C PHE A 122 -2.75 0.10 11.74
N PRO A 123 -3.18 0.36 10.49
CA PRO A 123 -2.50 -0.10 9.29
C PRO A 123 -1.06 0.42 9.19
N VAL A 124 -0.14 -0.50 8.92
CA VAL A 124 1.27 -0.20 8.63
C VAL A 124 1.62 -0.72 7.24
N ILE A 125 2.09 0.15 6.35
CA ILE A 125 2.58 -0.22 5.02
C ILE A 125 4.06 0.10 4.90
N LEU A 126 4.84 -0.87 4.39
CA LEU A 126 6.23 -0.66 3.99
C LEU A 126 6.33 -0.61 2.48
N LEU A 127 6.97 0.41 1.93
CA LEU A 127 7.06 0.60 0.48
C LEU A 127 8.25 -0.15 -0.14
N HIS A 128 9.40 -0.22 0.52
CA HIS A 128 10.63 -0.85 0.01
C HIS A 128 11.07 -2.09 0.82
N GLY A 129 10.31 -2.47 1.84
CA GLY A 129 10.47 -3.69 2.61
C GLY A 129 11.26 -3.52 3.90
N PHE A 130 12.14 -4.48 4.21
CA PHE A 130 12.88 -4.49 5.47
C PHE A 130 14.33 -4.03 5.29
N GLY A 131 14.85 -3.29 6.27
CA GLY A 131 16.20 -2.73 6.26
C GLY A 131 16.22 -1.25 6.64
N LYS A 132 17.04 -0.48 5.92
CA LYS A 132 17.29 0.95 6.16
C LYS A 132 17.15 1.77 4.88
N ASP A 133 16.38 1.26 3.92
CA ASP A 133 16.17 1.90 2.64
C ASP A 133 15.35 3.18 2.82
N ALA A 134 15.86 4.27 2.26
CA ALA A 134 15.15 5.53 2.15
C ALA A 134 13.86 5.38 1.33
N LEU A 135 13.00 6.41 1.36
CA LEU A 135 11.93 6.49 0.36
C LEU A 135 12.55 6.67 -1.03
N ALA A 136 11.96 6.08 -2.07
CA ALA A 136 12.35 6.37 -3.44
C ALA A 136 11.90 7.81 -3.78
N GLN A 137 12.68 8.52 -4.59
CA GLN A 137 12.48 9.94 -4.83
C GLN A 137 11.09 10.24 -5.41
N ASP A 138 10.65 9.42 -6.36
CA ASP A 138 9.34 9.57 -6.99
C ASP A 138 8.18 9.25 -6.03
N VAL A 139 8.36 8.31 -5.11
CA VAL A 139 7.38 8.05 -4.04
C VAL A 139 7.32 9.23 -3.07
N PHE A 140 8.46 9.77 -2.67
CA PHE A 140 8.54 10.93 -1.80
C PHE A 140 7.84 12.14 -2.42
N GLU A 141 8.07 12.41 -3.71
CA GLU A 141 7.40 13.49 -4.45
C GLU A 141 5.88 13.33 -4.48
N ILE A 142 5.38 12.11 -4.72
CA ILE A 142 3.93 11.83 -4.68
C ILE A 142 3.36 12.04 -3.27
N LEU A 143 4.02 11.50 -2.24
CA LEU A 143 3.56 11.68 -0.86
C LEU A 143 3.61 13.15 -0.43
N GLN A 144 4.59 13.91 -0.92
CA GLN A 144 4.73 15.33 -0.64
C GLN A 144 3.62 16.14 -1.31
N SER A 145 3.29 15.86 -2.58
CA SER A 145 2.24 16.57 -3.30
C SER A 145 0.83 16.36 -2.71
N HIS A 146 0.63 15.25 -1.98
CA HIS A 146 -0.65 14.87 -1.39
C HIS A 146 -0.68 14.98 0.15
N SER A 147 0.36 15.57 0.77
CA SER A 147 0.35 15.82 2.21
C SER A 147 -0.75 16.83 2.56
N GLY A 148 -1.59 16.49 3.54
CA GLY A 148 -2.80 17.22 3.91
C GLY A 148 -4.09 16.67 3.28
N GLU A 149 -3.99 15.74 2.34
CA GLU A 149 -5.16 15.11 1.71
C GLU A 149 -5.60 13.85 2.46
N LYS A 150 -6.86 13.46 2.25
CA LYS A 150 -7.40 12.22 2.81
C LYS A 150 -6.97 11.03 1.96
N VAL A 151 -6.40 10.02 2.60
CA VAL A 151 -5.93 8.80 1.95
C VAL A 151 -6.51 7.56 2.63
N SER A 152 -6.48 6.42 1.94
CA SER A 152 -6.83 5.10 2.51
C SER A 152 -5.68 4.13 2.38
N LEU A 153 -5.48 3.34 3.43
CA LEU A 153 -4.53 2.23 3.48
C LEU A 153 -5.30 0.93 3.52
N ASN A 154 -4.95 0.03 2.62
CA ASN A 154 -5.27 -1.38 2.73
C ASN A 154 -3.94 -2.11 2.93
N ALA A 155 -3.53 -2.28 4.19
CA ALA A 155 -2.28 -2.92 4.57
C ALA A 155 -2.40 -4.44 4.58
N CYS A 156 -3.13 -5.04 3.62
CA CYS A 156 -3.32 -6.48 3.54
C CYS A 156 -2.00 -7.27 3.46
N ASN A 157 -2.04 -8.54 3.88
CA ASN A 157 -0.88 -9.42 3.73
C ASN A 157 -0.55 -9.62 2.24
N LEU A 158 0.74 -9.59 1.93
CA LEU A 158 1.22 -9.86 0.57
C LEU A 158 0.89 -11.30 0.17
N ASP A 159 0.14 -11.46 -0.92
CA ASP A 159 -0.15 -12.75 -1.55
C ASP A 159 0.31 -12.71 -3.00
N HIS A 160 1.47 -13.33 -3.25
CA HIS A 160 2.05 -13.42 -4.58
C HIS A 160 1.21 -14.26 -5.55
N ALA A 161 0.46 -15.26 -5.07
CA ALA A 161 -0.31 -16.16 -5.92
C ALA A 161 -1.54 -15.45 -6.50
N ASN A 162 -2.20 -14.61 -5.69
CA ASN A 162 -3.37 -13.84 -6.10
C ASN A 162 -3.05 -12.40 -6.54
N GLY A 163 -1.76 -12.00 -6.48
CA GLY A 163 -1.31 -10.66 -6.82
C GLY A 163 -1.83 -9.58 -5.86
N VAL A 164 -2.21 -9.96 -4.64
CA VAL A 164 -2.70 -9.03 -3.62
C VAL A 164 -1.49 -8.39 -2.94
N ARG A 165 -1.49 -7.06 -2.90
CA ARG A 165 -0.44 -6.26 -2.27
C ARG A 165 -1.06 -5.23 -1.34
N PRO A 166 -0.35 -4.87 -0.26
CA PRO A 166 -0.66 -3.66 0.49
C PRO A 166 -0.73 -2.46 -0.47
N GLU A 167 -1.63 -1.53 -0.22
CA GLU A 167 -1.81 -0.36 -1.10
C GLU A 167 -2.22 0.89 -0.31
N LEU A 168 -1.67 2.02 -0.76
CA LEU A 168 -2.09 3.37 -0.42
C LEU A 168 -2.90 3.91 -1.59
N VAL A 169 -4.09 4.43 -1.29
CA VAL A 169 -4.99 5.03 -2.26
C VAL A 169 -5.18 6.50 -1.93
N ILE A 170 -4.91 7.37 -2.90
CA ILE A 170 -5.00 8.83 -2.78
C ILE A 170 -6.10 9.32 -3.73
N SER A 171 -7.10 10.03 -3.23
CA SER A 171 -8.21 10.56 -4.04
C SER A 171 -7.83 11.86 -4.74
N HIS A 172 -8.18 11.99 -6.02
CA HIS A 172 -8.01 13.24 -6.77
C HIS A 172 -9.35 13.71 -7.34
N ASP A 173 -9.63 15.01 -7.26
CA ASP A 173 -10.84 15.62 -7.83
C ASP A 173 -10.70 15.92 -9.34
N GLU A 174 -9.48 15.98 -9.88
CA GLU A 174 -9.23 16.40 -11.25
C GLU A 174 -9.62 15.34 -12.30
N GLU A 175 -10.32 15.77 -13.36
CA GLU A 175 -10.43 15.04 -14.62
C GLU A 175 -9.10 15.07 -15.39
N LYS A 176 -8.06 14.45 -14.81
CA LYS A 176 -6.93 14.01 -15.62
C LYS A 176 -7.34 12.71 -16.30
N GLU A 177 -7.18 12.63 -17.61
CA GLU A 177 -7.24 11.38 -18.38
C GLU A 177 -6.21 10.39 -17.79
N THR A 178 -6.62 9.73 -16.73
CA THR A 178 -5.85 8.68 -16.11
C THR A 178 -6.22 7.43 -16.87
N ARG A 179 -5.20 6.77 -17.41
CA ARG A 179 -5.34 5.39 -17.89
C ARG A 179 -5.99 4.62 -16.75
N GLU A 180 -7.16 4.01 -17.00
CA GLU A 180 -7.73 3.09 -16.04
C GLU A 180 -6.68 2.02 -15.75
N LEU A 181 -6.04 2.11 -14.58
CA LEU A 181 -5.38 0.97 -14.00
C LEU A 181 -6.53 0.06 -13.58
N GLY A 182 -6.97 -0.79 -14.51
CA GLY A 182 -7.97 -1.80 -14.21
C GLY A 182 -7.59 -2.47 -12.90
N PHE A 183 -8.57 -2.69 -12.02
CA PHE A 183 -8.35 -3.36 -10.75
C PHE A 183 -7.49 -4.62 -10.98
N ARG A 184 -6.28 -4.64 -10.41
CA ARG A 184 -5.27 -5.70 -10.65
C ARG A 184 -4.79 -5.79 -12.11
N LYS A 185 -4.44 -4.65 -12.71
CA LYS A 185 -3.79 -4.62 -14.03
C LYS A 185 -2.64 -5.61 -14.06
N LYS A 186 -2.71 -6.56 -14.99
CA LYS A 186 -1.63 -7.52 -15.22
C LYS A 186 -0.42 -6.79 -15.79
N LEU A 187 0.76 -7.24 -15.41
CA LEU A 187 2.01 -6.72 -15.94
C LEU A 187 2.05 -6.93 -17.46
N GLU A 188 2.32 -5.87 -18.22
CA GLU A 188 2.40 -5.91 -19.68
C GLU A 188 3.71 -5.30 -20.20
N PRO A 189 4.22 -5.75 -21.36
CA PRO A 189 5.32 -5.07 -22.05
C PRO A 189 4.97 -3.60 -22.31
N GLY A 190 5.90 -2.72 -21.96
CA GLY A 190 5.73 -1.28 -22.05
C GLY A 190 5.33 -0.60 -20.74
N ASP A 191 4.93 -1.36 -19.73
CA ASP A 191 4.63 -0.81 -18.41
C ASP A 191 5.87 -0.22 -17.73
N ARG A 192 5.65 0.86 -16.99
CA ARG A 192 6.65 1.39 -16.06
C ARG A 192 6.54 0.61 -14.77
N VAL A 193 7.66 0.10 -14.28
CA VAL A 193 7.70 -0.74 -13.08
C VAL A 193 8.83 -0.36 -12.15
N ARG A 194 8.59 -0.46 -10.85
CA ARG A 194 9.62 -0.46 -9.81
C ARG A 194 10.11 -1.87 -9.54
N LEU A 195 11.43 -2.01 -9.41
CA LEU A 195 12.08 -3.25 -9.05
C LEU A 195 12.15 -3.37 -7.52
N MET A 196 11.62 -4.46 -6.96
CA MET A 196 11.60 -4.69 -5.51
C MET A 196 12.79 -5.51 -5.00
N SER A 197 13.66 -5.98 -5.89
CA SER A 197 14.78 -6.86 -5.56
C SER A 197 15.95 -6.70 -6.54
N GLY A 198 17.12 -7.24 -6.16
CA GLY A 198 18.30 -7.27 -7.01
C GLY A 198 19.12 -5.97 -6.97
N LYS A 199 20.13 -5.86 -7.83
CA LYS A 199 21.07 -4.72 -7.83
C LYS A 199 20.42 -3.38 -8.17
N ALA A 200 19.33 -3.41 -8.93
CA ALA A 200 18.57 -2.22 -9.31
C ALA A 200 17.30 -2.02 -8.45
N LYS A 201 17.31 -2.52 -7.20
CA LYS A 201 16.20 -2.35 -6.24
C LYS A 201 15.82 -0.88 -6.10
N ASN A 202 14.51 -0.62 -5.98
CA ASN A 202 13.83 0.67 -5.88
C ASN A 202 13.95 1.57 -7.12
N GLN A 203 14.68 1.18 -8.17
CA GLN A 203 14.71 1.91 -9.43
C GLN A 203 13.46 1.64 -10.26
N VAL A 204 13.10 2.61 -11.13
CA VAL A 204 12.01 2.48 -12.09
C VAL A 204 12.58 2.21 -13.48
N GLY A 205 12.01 1.23 -14.17
CA GLY A 205 12.34 0.90 -15.54
C GLY A 205 11.09 0.62 -16.38
N LYS A 206 11.30 0.27 -17.65
CA LYS A 206 10.24 -0.12 -18.58
C LYS A 206 10.32 -1.61 -18.90
N VAL A 207 9.19 -2.31 -18.80
CA VAL A 207 9.09 -3.72 -19.19
C VAL A 207 9.35 -3.83 -20.70
N VAL A 208 10.34 -4.63 -21.08
CA VAL A 208 10.64 -4.92 -22.49
C VAL A 208 9.99 -6.23 -22.92
N GLU A 209 10.09 -7.25 -22.07
CA GLU A 209 9.66 -8.61 -22.37
C GLU A 209 9.26 -9.32 -21.08
N LEU A 210 8.20 -10.13 -21.14
CA LEU A 210 7.79 -11.05 -20.09
C LEU A 210 8.08 -12.46 -20.57
N LYS A 211 8.81 -13.23 -19.78
CA LYS A 211 9.13 -14.62 -20.09
C LYS A 211 8.15 -15.53 -19.37
N GLU A 212 7.48 -16.39 -20.14
CA GLU A 212 6.57 -17.40 -19.59
C GLU A 212 7.32 -18.55 -18.93
N GLU A 213 8.53 -18.85 -19.41
CA GLU A 213 9.39 -19.88 -18.83
C GLU A 213 10.08 -19.40 -17.56
N ASP A 214 10.03 -20.24 -16.55
CA ASP A 214 10.75 -20.05 -15.30
C ASP A 214 12.26 -20.04 -15.54
N GLN A 215 12.95 -19.15 -14.83
CA GLN A 215 14.40 -19.04 -14.89
C GLN A 215 15.02 -19.11 -13.52
N PHE A 216 16.24 -19.64 -13.47
CA PHE A 216 17.06 -19.60 -12.27
C PHE A 216 17.59 -18.18 -12.02
N PHE A 217 17.58 -17.81 -10.74
CA PHE A 217 18.15 -16.58 -10.19
C PHE A 217 19.25 -16.90 -9.19
N GLU A 218 20.11 -15.92 -8.92
CA GLU A 218 21.30 -16.07 -8.05
C GLU A 218 20.96 -16.52 -6.61
N ASN A 219 19.76 -16.21 -6.14
CA ASN A 219 19.21 -16.62 -4.85
C ASN A 219 18.66 -18.05 -4.83
N GLY A 220 18.81 -18.81 -5.92
CA GLY A 220 18.33 -20.18 -6.05
C GLY A 220 16.84 -20.33 -6.38
N THR A 221 16.10 -19.24 -6.60
CA THR A 221 14.68 -19.32 -6.96
C THR A 221 14.50 -19.63 -8.45
N PHE A 222 13.42 -20.35 -8.78
CA PHE A 222 13.00 -20.68 -10.14
C PHE A 222 11.61 -20.08 -10.37
N LEU A 223 11.57 -18.98 -11.12
CA LEU A 223 10.38 -18.12 -11.25
C LEU A 223 10.32 -17.49 -12.66
N PRO A 224 9.13 -17.06 -13.12
CA PRO A 224 9.01 -16.43 -14.42
C PRO A 224 9.70 -15.06 -14.38
N ALA A 225 10.49 -14.78 -15.42
CA ALA A 225 11.34 -13.60 -15.48
C ALA A 225 10.72 -12.48 -16.33
N ALA A 226 11.12 -11.25 -16.04
CA ALA A 226 10.88 -10.08 -16.88
C ALA A 226 12.20 -9.40 -17.21
N LEU A 227 12.30 -8.88 -18.45
CA LEU A 227 13.43 -8.09 -18.90
C LEU A 227 13.06 -6.61 -18.82
N ILE A 228 13.76 -5.87 -17.96
CA ILE A 228 13.47 -4.46 -17.71
C ILE A 228 14.58 -3.59 -18.27
N LYS A 229 14.21 -2.56 -19.03
CA LYS A 229 15.15 -1.52 -19.47
C LYS A 229 15.17 -0.37 -18.46
N LEU A 230 16.33 -0.15 -17.86
CA LEU A 230 16.57 0.95 -16.93
C LEU A 230 16.82 2.27 -17.67
N PRO A 231 16.75 3.43 -17.00
CA PRO A 231 17.11 4.73 -17.57
C PRO A 231 18.55 4.79 -18.08
N SER A 232 19.46 4.02 -17.45
CA SER A 232 20.84 3.84 -17.90
C SER A 232 20.99 3.09 -19.24
N LEU A 233 19.87 2.66 -19.84
CA LEU A 233 19.78 1.78 -21.02
C LEU A 233 20.22 0.33 -20.78
N GLU A 234 20.69 0.01 -19.58
CA GLU A 234 20.97 -1.36 -19.16
C GLU A 234 19.68 -2.19 -19.12
N LYS A 235 19.79 -3.46 -19.50
CA LYS A 235 18.69 -4.43 -19.38
C LYS A 235 18.98 -5.37 -18.22
N VAL A 236 18.07 -5.40 -17.26
CA VAL A 236 18.17 -6.27 -16.07
C VAL A 236 17.07 -7.31 -16.08
N LYS A 237 17.42 -8.52 -15.62
CA LYS A 237 16.47 -9.63 -15.46
C LYS A 237 15.98 -9.68 -14.02
N VAL A 238 14.66 -9.66 -13.83
CA VAL A 238 14.04 -9.64 -12.50
C VAL A 238 12.85 -10.61 -12.48
N PRO A 239 12.57 -11.33 -11.39
CA PRO A 239 11.34 -12.11 -11.27
C PRO A 239 10.11 -11.21 -11.45
N GLN A 240 9.09 -11.67 -12.18
CA GLN A 240 7.86 -10.89 -12.39
C GLN A 240 7.18 -10.52 -11.06
N ALA A 241 7.25 -11.42 -10.08
CA ALA A 241 6.73 -11.22 -8.71
C ALA A 241 7.43 -10.08 -7.93
N ASN A 242 8.60 -9.61 -8.40
CA ASN A 242 9.36 -8.53 -7.77
C ASN A 242 9.23 -7.21 -8.52
N LEU A 243 8.18 -7.06 -9.34
CA LEU A 243 7.86 -5.83 -10.04
C LEU A 243 6.55 -5.24 -9.53
N VAL A 244 6.53 -3.92 -9.41
CA VAL A 244 5.36 -3.12 -9.05
C VAL A 244 5.08 -2.14 -10.17
N ILE A 245 3.86 -2.11 -10.69
CA ILE A 245 3.47 -1.15 -11.73
C ILE A 245 3.44 0.26 -11.13
N VAL A 246 4.07 1.20 -11.83
CA VAL A 246 4.06 2.64 -11.50
C VAL A 246 3.30 3.35 -12.60
N GLY A 247 2.15 3.94 -12.27
CA GLY A 247 1.23 4.58 -13.21
C GLY A 247 0.76 5.93 -12.72
#